data_AF-A0A918NX34-F1
#
_entry.id   AF-A0A918NX34-F1
#
_cell.length_a   1.000
_cell.length_b   1.000
_cell.length_c   1.000
_cell.angle_alpha   90.00
_cell.angle_beta   90.00
_cell.angle_gamma   90.00
#
_symmetry.space_group_name_H-M   'P 1'
#
loop_
_entity.id
_entity.type
_entity.pdbx_description
1 polymer ?
#
loop_
_entity_poly.entity_id
_entity_poly.type
_entity_poly.pdbx_seq_one_letter_code
_entity_poly.pdbx_strand_id
1 'polypeptide(L)'
;MATPNLCHLLNVQTRMERLRGLDSDVLRAAGFDEMLDELQAVASNLSTLRDVVSEVAGIDEAIALLLGLLQSAEDKPLHAASLKHLLEPLHGSLHQQTERLGVLI
;
A
#
# COMPACT_ATOMS: atom_id res chain seq x y z
N MET A 1 4.21 24.19 -3.25
CA MET A 1 4.85 23.28 -4.22
C MET A 1 4.06 21.98 -4.21
N ALA A 2 3.55 21.52 -5.35
CA ALA A 2 2.78 20.28 -5.40
C ALA A 2 3.73 19.09 -5.18
N THR A 3 3.51 18.30 -4.13
CA THR A 3 4.24 17.04 -3.93
C THR A 3 3.86 16.09 -5.07
N PRO A 4 4.81 15.65 -5.91
CA PRO A 4 4.50 14.72 -6.98
C PRO A 4 3.95 13.42 -6.37
N ASN A 5 2.76 13.01 -6.79
CA ASN A 5 2.17 11.74 -6.37
C ASN A 5 2.78 10.58 -7.18
N LEU A 6 2.63 9.34 -6.68
CA LEU A 6 3.17 8.13 -7.33
C LEU A 6 2.77 8.04 -8.81
N CYS A 7 1.52 8.37 -9.14
CA CYS A 7 1.02 8.35 -10.53
C CYS A 7 1.78 9.32 -11.43
N HIS A 8 2.12 10.51 -10.94
CA HIS A 8 2.92 11.46 -11.69
C HIS A 8 4.33 10.92 -11.95
N LEU A 9 4.93 10.29 -10.95
CA LEU A 9 6.28 9.72 -11.03
C LEU A 9 6.34 8.55 -12.04
N LEU A 10 5.37 7.64 -12.00
CA LEU A 10 5.20 6.55 -12.97
C LEU A 10 4.99 7.05 -14.41
N ASN A 11 4.23 8.13 -14.58
CA ASN A 11 4.00 8.75 -15.88
C ASN A 11 5.28 9.41 -16.43
N VAL A 12 6.08 10.04 -15.58
CA VAL A 12 7.38 10.62 -15.97
C VAL A 12 8.34 9.50 -16.34
N GLN A 13 8.46 8.46 -15.52
CA GLN A 13 9.28 7.28 -15.82
C GLN A 13 8.92 6.68 -17.17
N THR A 14 7.64 6.37 -17.40
CA THR A 14 7.16 5.80 -18.69
C THR A 14 7.52 6.66 -19.90
N ARG A 15 7.56 7.98 -19.74
CA ARG A 15 7.97 8.90 -20.80
C ARG A 15 9.47 8.88 -21.02
N MET A 16 10.26 8.82 -19.94
CA MET A 16 11.71 8.80 -20.00
C MET A 16 12.24 7.43 -20.50
N GLU A 17 11.51 6.35 -20.24
CA GLU A 17 11.80 5.00 -20.75
C GLU A 17 11.87 4.95 -22.28
N ARG A 18 11.12 5.83 -22.96
CA ARG A 18 11.15 5.95 -24.44
C ARG A 18 12.47 6.48 -24.97
N LEU A 19 13.29 7.06 -24.10
CA LEU A 19 14.61 7.59 -24.42
C LEU A 19 15.74 6.60 -24.08
N ARG A 20 15.41 5.44 -23.48
CA ARG A 20 16.36 4.40 -23.13
C ARG A 20 17.09 3.90 -24.38
N GLY A 21 18.40 3.73 -24.27
CA GLY A 21 19.22 3.22 -25.37
C GLY A 21 19.31 4.15 -26.60
N LEU A 22 18.88 5.42 -26.50
CA LEU A 22 19.22 6.41 -27.51
C LEU A 22 20.75 6.60 -27.53
N ASP A 23 21.33 6.50 -28.72
CA ASP A 23 22.78 6.60 -28.95
C ASP A 23 23.21 8.07 -28.89
N SER A 24 23.11 8.65 -27.69
CA SER A 24 23.54 9.99 -27.35
C SER A 24 24.68 9.87 -26.35
N ASP A 25 25.88 10.25 -26.76
CA ASP A 25 27.07 10.26 -25.90
C ASP A 25 26.84 11.06 -24.61
N VAL A 26 26.00 12.09 -24.66
CA VAL A 26 25.61 12.91 -23.50
C VAL A 26 24.74 12.11 -22.52
N LEU A 27 23.74 11.36 -23.00
CA LEU A 27 22.89 10.54 -22.14
C LEU A 27 23.66 9.37 -21.53
N ARG A 28 24.55 8.76 -22.31
CA ARG A 28 25.41 7.67 -21.84
C ARG A 28 26.42 8.16 -20.80
N ALA A 29 27.08 9.29 -21.04
CA ALA A 29 28.01 9.89 -20.07
C ALA A 29 27.31 10.38 -18.80
N ALA A 30 26.03 10.74 -18.89
CA ALA A 30 25.22 11.13 -17.75
C ALA A 30 24.64 9.93 -16.95
N GLY A 31 24.89 8.68 -17.36
CA GLY A 31 24.33 7.50 -16.68
C GLY A 31 22.80 7.42 -16.76
N PHE A 32 22.22 7.88 -17.88
CA PHE A 32 20.76 8.02 -18.02
C PHE A 32 19.99 6.71 -17.78
N ASP A 33 20.48 5.60 -18.34
CA ASP A 33 19.82 4.30 -18.19
C ASP A 33 19.89 3.78 -16.74
N GLU A 34 21.01 4.01 -16.05
CA GLU A 34 21.17 3.67 -14.63
C GLU A 34 20.21 4.50 -13.75
N MET A 35 20.08 5.79 -14.03
CA MET A 35 19.09 6.65 -13.36
C MET A 35 17.64 6.20 -13.62
N LEU A 36 17.34 5.65 -14.80
CA LEU A 36 16.02 5.07 -15.08
C LEU A 36 15.77 3.81 -14.26
N ASP A 37 16.77 2.94 -14.12
CA ASP A 37 16.67 1.74 -13.28
C ASP A 37 16.48 2.11 -11.80
N GLU A 38 17.23 3.09 -11.31
CA GLU A 38 17.05 3.61 -9.94
C GLU A 38 15.66 4.22 -9.74
N LEU A 39 15.17 5.02 -10.69
CA LEU A 39 13.83 5.61 -10.64
C LEU A 39 12.75 4.53 -10.63
N GLN A 40 12.93 3.46 -11.42
CA GLN A 40 12.02 2.31 -11.44
C GLN A 40 11.99 1.60 -10.09
N ALA A 41 13.15 1.36 -9.49
CA ALA A 41 13.26 0.73 -8.18
C ALA A 41 12.56 1.59 -7.10
N VAL A 42 12.79 2.90 -7.11
CA VAL A 42 12.13 3.84 -6.18
C VAL A 42 10.62 3.86 -6.38
N ALA A 43 10.14 3.91 -7.62
CA ALA A 43 8.71 3.90 -7.93
C ALA A 43 8.03 2.60 -7.47
N SER A 44 8.70 1.46 -7.68
CA SER A 44 8.24 0.15 -7.20
C SER A 44 8.14 0.13 -5.68
N ASN A 45 9.20 0.55 -4.97
CA ASN A 45 9.23 0.59 -3.51
C ASN A 45 8.15 1.52 -2.93
N LEU A 46 7.90 2.67 -3.55
CA LEU A 46 6.84 3.58 -3.14
C LEU A 46 5.43 3.00 -3.38
N SER A 47 5.23 2.21 -4.45
CA SER A 47 3.98 1.50 -4.67
C SER A 47 3.74 0.47 -3.57
N THR A 48 4.75 -0.34 -3.26
CA THR A 48 4.70 -1.30 -2.16
C THR A 48 4.38 -0.62 -0.84
N LEU A 49 5.05 0.51 -0.52
CA LEU A 49 4.80 1.25 0.71
C LEU A 49 3.36 1.79 0.78
N ARG A 50 2.81 2.29 -0.33
CA ARG A 50 1.41 2.73 -0.40
C ARG A 50 0.45 1.57 -0.10
N ASP A 51 0.74 0.40 -0.65
CA ASP A 51 -0.11 -0.77 -0.47
C ASP A 51 -0.07 -1.25 1.00
N VAL A 52 1.12 -1.27 1.62
CA VAL A 52 1.28 -1.51 3.08
C VAL A 52 0.50 -0.50 3.92
N VAL A 53 0.59 0.80 3.61
CA VAL A 53 -0.15 1.85 4.33
C VAL A 53 -1.66 1.62 4.23
N SER A 54 -2.16 1.23 3.05
CA SER A 54 -3.56 0.91 2.86
C SER A 54 -4.00 -0.31 3.67
N GLU A 55 -3.15 -1.32 3.77
CA GLU A 55 -3.42 -2.54 4.56
C GLU A 55 -3.45 -2.23 6.06
N VAL A 56 -2.47 -1.48 6.56
CA VAL A 56 -2.41 -1.04 7.96
C VAL A 56 -3.62 -0.17 8.32
N ALA A 57 -4.06 0.73 7.43
CA ALA A 57 -5.27 1.53 7.67
C ALA A 57 -6.54 0.68 7.81
N GLY A 58 -6.67 -0.40 7.04
CA GLY A 58 -7.80 -1.30 7.18
C GLY A 58 -7.74 -2.18 8.45
N ILE A 59 -6.54 -2.49 8.95
CA ILE A 59 -6.36 -3.14 10.26
C ILE A 59 -6.80 -2.17 11.38
N ASP A 60 -6.42 -0.90 11.30
CA ASP A 60 -6.82 0.13 12.27
C ASP A 60 -8.35 0.28 12.34
N GLU A 61 -9.01 0.33 11.18
CA GLU A 61 -10.48 0.38 11.11
C GLU A 61 -11.15 -0.85 11.73
N ALA A 62 -10.59 -2.04 11.47
CA ALA A 62 -11.05 -3.29 12.08
C ALA A 62 -10.92 -3.28 13.61
N ILE A 63 -9.79 -2.77 14.14
CA ILE A 63 -9.57 -2.64 15.58
C ILE A 63 -10.54 -1.61 16.19
N ALA A 64 -10.77 -0.48 15.53
CA ALA A 64 -11.71 0.54 15.99
C ALA A 64 -13.14 -0.03 16.14
N LEU A 65 -13.57 -0.89 15.21
CA LEU A 65 -14.85 -1.60 15.31
C LEU A 65 -14.90 -2.54 16.51
N LEU A 66 -13.83 -3.32 16.75
CA LEU A 66 -13.74 -4.21 17.91
C LEU A 66 -13.83 -3.44 19.24
N LEU A 67 -13.14 -2.31 19.33
CA LEU A 67 -13.17 -1.45 20.52
C LEU A 67 -14.58 -0.88 20.76
N GLY A 68 -15.27 -0.44 19.70
CA GLY A 68 -16.65 0.04 19.82
C GLY A 68 -17.64 -1.05 20.27
N LEU A 69 -17.44 -2.29 19.82
CA LEU A 69 -18.22 -3.44 20.28
C LEU A 69 -17.95 -3.77 21.74
N LEU A 70 -16.68 -3.73 22.18
CA LEU A 70 -16.30 -3.95 23.57
C LEU A 70 -16.91 -2.89 24.51
N GLN A 71 -16.85 -1.62 24.12
CA GLN A 71 -17.51 -0.54 24.88
C GLN A 71 -19.02 -0.76 24.97
N SER A 72 -19.66 -1.17 23.87
CA SER A 72 -21.10 -1.45 23.86
C SER A 72 -21.49 -2.66 24.72
N ALA A 73 -20.57 -3.62 24.88
CA ALA A 73 -20.75 -4.82 25.70
C ALA A 73 -20.77 -4.51 27.21
N GLU A 74 -20.10 -3.42 27.62
CA GLU A 74 -20.09 -2.94 29.00
C GLU A 74 -21.48 -2.45 29.42
N ASP A 75 -22.18 -1.76 28.52
CA ASP A 75 -23.51 -1.20 28.78
C ASP A 75 -24.65 -2.20 28.56
N LYS A 76 -24.49 -3.18 27.66
CA LYS A 76 -25.54 -4.16 27.32
C LYS A 76 -24.94 -5.55 27.02
N PRO A 77 -25.54 -6.64 27.51
CA PRO A 77 -25.09 -7.98 27.18
C PRO A 77 -25.24 -8.24 25.68
N LEU A 78 -24.11 -8.36 24.98
CA LEU A 78 -24.08 -8.76 23.58
C LEU A 78 -24.39 -10.26 23.46
N HIS A 79 -25.35 -10.60 22.60
CA HIS A 79 -25.63 -12.00 22.27
C HIS A 79 -24.44 -12.62 21.54
N ALA A 80 -24.02 -13.82 21.96
CA ALA A 80 -22.88 -14.54 21.38
C ALA A 80 -23.02 -14.75 19.86
N ALA A 81 -24.24 -14.97 19.36
CA ALA A 81 -24.51 -15.09 17.93
C ALA A 81 -24.26 -13.77 17.17
N SER A 82 -24.69 -12.64 17.74
CA SER A 82 -24.46 -11.31 17.17
C SER A 82 -22.97 -10.95 17.16
N LEU A 83 -22.26 -11.26 18.24
CA LEU A 83 -20.80 -11.14 18.33
C LEU A 83 -20.11 -11.97 17.25
N LYS A 84 -20.51 -13.25 17.10
CA LYS A 84 -19.96 -14.12 16.06
C LYS A 84 -20.14 -13.52 14.66
N HIS A 85 -21.35 -13.07 14.32
CA HIS A 85 -21.63 -12.49 13.00
C HIS A 85 -20.85 -11.20 12.71
N LEU A 86 -20.46 -10.45 13.74
CA LEU A 86 -19.64 -9.25 13.60
C LEU A 86 -18.14 -9.58 13.52
N LEU A 87 -17.69 -10.54 14.32
CA LEU A 87 -16.27 -10.92 14.41
C LEU A 87 -15.80 -11.78 13.22
N GLU A 88 -16.68 -12.59 12.64
CA GLU A 88 -16.35 -13.49 11.53
C GLU A 88 -15.86 -12.74 10.26
N PRO A 89 -16.54 -11.69 9.76
CA PRO A 89 -16.03 -10.90 8.63
C PRO A 89 -14.80 -10.08 9.00
N LEU A 90 -14.70 -9.58 10.24
CA LEU A 90 -13.52 -8.87 10.75
C LEU A 90 -12.27 -9.77 10.75
N HIS A 91 -12.41 -10.99 11.27
CA HIS A 91 -11.36 -12.00 11.26
C HIS A 91 -10.96 -12.35 9.82
N GLY A 92 -11.92 -12.54 8.92
CA GLY A 92 -11.64 -12.79 7.50
C GLY A 92 -10.86 -11.65 6.84
N SER A 93 -11.24 -10.40 7.10
CA SER A 93 -10.56 -9.22 6.57
C SER A 93 -9.14 -9.06 7.12
N LEU A 94 -8.97 -9.22 8.43
CA LEU A 94 -7.64 -9.16 9.08
C LEU A 94 -6.72 -10.28 8.59
N HIS A 95 -7.25 -11.50 8.44
CA HIS A 95 -6.51 -12.62 7.88
C HIS A 95 -6.07 -12.32 6.45
N GLN A 96 -6.96 -11.81 5.60
CA GLN A 96 -6.63 -11.43 4.23
C GLN A 96 -5.55 -10.33 4.17
N GLN A 97 -5.63 -9.32 5.04
CA GLN A 97 -4.62 -8.25 5.12
C GLN A 97 -3.28 -8.78 5.63
N THR A 98 -3.29 -9.71 6.58
CA THR A 98 -2.08 -10.36 7.11
C THR A 98 -1.38 -11.18 6.03
N GLU A 99 -2.14 -11.95 5.24
CA GLU A 99 -1.60 -12.71 4.10
C GLU A 99 -1.00 -11.78 3.05
N ARG A 100 -1.63 -10.65 2.74
CA ARG A 100 -1.09 -9.68 1.78
C ARG A 100 0.21 -9.03 2.28
N LEU A 101 0.26 -8.61 3.54
CA LEU A 101 1.50 -8.12 4.16
C LEU A 101 2.60 -9.19 4.14
N GLY A 102 2.25 -10.45 4.38
CA GLY A 102 3.18 -11.58 4.33
C GLY A 102 3.78 -11.85 2.96
N VAL A 103 3.10 -11.48 1.86
CA VAL A 103 3.63 -11.58 0.49
C VAL A 103 4.61 -10.45 0.16
N LEU A 104 4.57 -9.34 0.91
CA LEU A 104 5.40 -8.16 0.69
C LEU A 104 6.76 -8.20 1.43
N ILE A 105 6.94 -9.15 2.34
CA ILE A 105 8.17 -9.36 3.16
C ILE A 105 8.92 -10.59 2.66
#